data_AF-A0A1E5TB51-F1
#
_entry.id   AF-A0A1E5TB51-F1
#
_cell.length_a   1.000
_cell.length_b   1.000
_cell.length_c   1.000
_cell.angle_alpha   90.00
_cell.angle_beta   90.00
_cell.angle_gamma   90.00
#
_symmetry.space_group_name_H-M   'P 1'
#
loop_
_entity.id
_entity.type
_entity.pdbx_description
1 polymer ?
#
loop_
_entity_poly.entity_id
_entity_poly.type
_entity_poly.pdbx_seq_one_letter_code
_entity_poly.pdbx_strand_id
1 'polypeptide(L)'
;MYMWLEEDVQEEIDLAKLQGLEATRKAINTWNHNESLNWQLMEISNATANKLLQGDFKTFKELEEFSRRDIDDTGFNNIEILYREIKDTSNDKLICIIETLFIDE
;
A
#
# COMPACT_ATOMS: atom_id res chain seq x y z
N MET A 1 29.80 -5.46 20.70
CA MET A 1 29.58 -4.00 20.76
C MET A 1 28.98 -3.45 19.47
N TYR A 2 29.25 -4.03 18.29
CA TYR A 2 28.63 -3.63 17.02
C TYR A 2 27.19 -4.14 16.83
N MET A 3 26.88 -5.35 17.29
CA MET A 3 25.54 -5.98 17.14
C MET A 3 24.41 -5.19 17.82
N TRP A 4 24.67 -4.58 18.98
CA TRP A 4 23.68 -3.78 19.71
C TRP A 4 23.36 -2.45 19.00
N LEU A 5 24.33 -1.86 18.29
CA LEU A 5 24.13 -0.64 17.51
C LEU A 5 23.32 -0.90 16.24
N GLU A 6 23.43 -2.08 15.64
CA GLU A 6 22.64 -2.46 14.46
C GLU A 6 21.18 -2.77 14.85
N GLU A 7 20.96 -3.42 15.99
CA GLU A 7 19.62 -3.66 16.55
C GLU A 7 18.90 -2.35 16.90
N ASP A 8 19.58 -1.42 17.59
CA ASP A 8 18.99 -0.12 17.95
C ASP A 8 18.60 0.71 16.70
N VAL A 9 19.44 0.69 15.65
CA VAL A 9 19.15 1.39 14.39
C VAL A 9 17.99 0.75 13.64
N GLN A 10 17.88 -0.58 13.67
CA GLN A 10 16.78 -1.29 13.05
C GLN A 10 15.44 -0.96 13.73
N GLU A 11 15.43 -0.93 15.07
CA GLU A 11 14.24 -0.55 15.86
C GLU A 11 13.78 0.89 15.54
N GLU A 12 14.70 1.85 15.42
CA GLU A 12 14.36 3.23 15.04
C GLU A 12 13.75 3.31 13.63
N ILE A 13 14.28 2.55 12.68
CA ILE A 13 13.76 2.49 11.30
C ILE A 13 12.36 1.90 11.30
N ASP A 14 12.12 0.81 12.02
CA ASP A 14 10.82 0.14 12.03
C ASP A 14 9.75 1.00 12.73
N LEU A 15 10.12 1.71 13.79
CA LEU A 15 9.25 2.72 14.40
C LEU A 15 8.89 3.84 13.41
N ALA A 16 9.86 4.34 12.64
CA ALA A 16 9.61 5.39 11.65
C ALA A 16 8.69 4.92 10.52
N LYS A 17 8.86 3.67 10.04
CA LYS A 17 7.96 3.05 9.04
C LYS A 17 6.53 2.95 9.58
N LEU A 18 6.37 2.45 10.80
CA LEU A 18 5.07 2.30 11.46
C LEU A 18 4.37 3.66 11.62
N GLN A 19 5.10 4.67 12.10
CA GLN A 19 4.57 6.03 12.24
C GLN A 19 4.16 6.63 10.89
N GLY A 20 4.93 6.38 9.83
CA GLY A 20 4.58 6.81 8.47
C GLY A 20 3.28 6.16 7.97
N LEU A 21 3.10 4.87 8.25
CA LEU A 21 1.90 4.13 7.88
C LEU A 21 0.67 4.62 8.64
N GLU A 22 0.78 4.77 9.95
CA GLU A 22 -0.31 5.30 10.79
C GLU A 22 -0.69 6.73 10.41
N ALA A 23 0.29 7.58 10.14
CA ALA A 23 0.05 8.94 9.66
C ALA A 23 -0.71 8.94 8.32
N THR A 24 -0.36 8.03 7.41
CA THR A 24 -1.04 7.85 6.13
C THR A 24 -2.49 7.39 6.31
N ARG A 25 -2.72 6.35 7.12
CA ARG A 25 -4.06 5.88 7.49
C ARG A 25 -4.91 7.01 8.07
N LYS A 26 -4.35 7.81 8.98
CA LYS A 26 -5.03 8.96 9.58
C LYS A 26 -5.34 10.05 8.55
N ALA A 27 -4.42 10.36 7.65
CA ALA A 27 -4.61 11.36 6.61
C ALA A 27 -5.75 10.95 5.66
N ILE A 28 -5.79 9.69 5.23
CA ILE A 28 -6.87 9.16 4.39
C ILE A 28 -8.21 9.27 5.15
N ASN A 29 -8.28 8.77 6.38
CA ASN A 29 -9.54 8.80 7.14
C ASN A 29 -10.03 10.22 7.46
N THR A 30 -9.16 11.23 7.46
CA THR A 30 -9.53 12.62 7.81
C THR A 30 -9.75 13.51 6.58
N TRP A 31 -8.98 13.32 5.50
CA TRP A 31 -8.89 14.26 4.38
C TRP A 31 -9.41 13.71 3.05
N ASN A 32 -9.76 12.42 2.97
CA ASN A 32 -10.27 11.79 1.74
C ASN A 32 -11.70 12.20 1.35
N HIS A 33 -12.20 13.32 1.88
CA HIS A 33 -13.51 13.89 1.56
C HIS A 33 -13.48 14.86 0.36
N ASN A 34 -12.31 15.10 -0.23
CA ASN A 34 -12.15 16.00 -1.37
C ASN A 34 -12.07 15.19 -2.68
N GLU A 35 -13.00 15.41 -3.61
CA GLU A 35 -13.07 14.70 -4.90
C GLU A 35 -11.77 14.79 -5.73
N SER A 36 -10.96 15.82 -5.48
CA SER A 36 -9.66 16.01 -6.15
C SER A 36 -8.52 15.16 -5.58
N LEU A 37 -8.70 14.57 -4.40
CA LEU A 37 -7.68 13.90 -3.62
C LEU A 37 -8.21 12.57 -3.06
N ASN A 38 -8.70 11.70 -3.96
CA ASN A 38 -9.23 10.39 -3.62
C ASN A 38 -8.10 9.37 -3.41
N TRP A 39 -7.47 9.41 -2.23
CA TRP A 39 -6.45 8.44 -1.81
C TRP A 39 -7.09 7.24 -1.15
N GLN A 40 -6.60 6.06 -1.49
CA GLN A 40 -7.09 4.78 -1.01
C GLN A 40 -5.91 3.94 -0.50
N LEU A 41 -6.19 3.14 0.52
CA LEU A 41 -5.23 2.20 1.10
C LEU A 41 -5.80 0.80 0.94
N MET A 42 -5.07 -0.07 0.27
CA MET A 42 -5.47 -1.46 0.04
C MET A 42 -4.45 -2.39 0.65
N GLU A 43 -4.91 -3.24 1.57
CA GLU A 43 -4.14 -4.37 2.10
C GLU A 43 -4.00 -5.45 1.02
N ILE A 44 -2.80 -6.01 0.91
CA ILE A 44 -2.49 -7.10 -0.03
C ILE A 44 -1.58 -8.15 0.62
N SER A 45 -1.58 -9.37 0.09
CA SER A 45 -0.66 -10.41 0.53
C SER A 45 0.77 -10.21 -0.03
N ASN A 46 1.76 -10.87 0.59
CA ASN A 46 3.12 -10.95 0.04
C ASN A 46 3.14 -11.57 -1.37
N ALA A 47 2.29 -12.56 -1.64
CA ALA A 47 2.21 -13.19 -2.96
C ALA A 47 1.70 -12.19 -4.01
N THR A 48 0.67 -11.42 -3.66
CA THR A 48 0.14 -10.34 -4.50
C THR A 48 1.17 -9.25 -4.73
N ALA A 49 1.92 -8.84 -3.68
CA ALA A 49 2.96 -7.81 -3.79
C ALA A 49 4.08 -8.24 -4.74
N ASN A 50 4.55 -9.49 -4.61
CA ASN A 50 5.57 -10.03 -5.50
C ASN A 50 5.12 -10.05 -6.97
N LYS A 51 3.88 -10.47 -7.22
CA LYS A 51 3.28 -10.45 -8.57
C LYS A 51 3.17 -9.03 -9.13
N LEU A 52 2.79 -8.08 -8.29
CA LEU A 52 2.75 -6.66 -8.66
C LEU A 52 4.14 -6.15 -9.07
N LEU A 53 5.18 -6.41 -8.28
CA LEU A 53 6.55 -6.00 -8.58
C LEU A 53 7.12 -6.68 -9.84
N GLN A 54 6.67 -7.89 -10.15
CA GLN A 54 7.03 -8.61 -11.38
C GLN A 54 6.30 -8.09 -12.62
N GLY A 55 5.26 -7.25 -12.47
CA GLY A 55 4.46 -6.75 -13.57
C GLY A 55 3.44 -7.75 -14.11
N ASP A 56 3.02 -8.74 -13.29
CA ASP A 56 2.04 -9.75 -13.68
C ASP A 56 0.65 -9.14 -13.96
N PHE A 57 0.35 -7.99 -13.35
CA PHE A 57 -0.94 -7.30 -13.51
C PHE A 57 -0.85 -6.23 -14.59
N LYS A 58 -1.75 -6.30 -15.58
CA LYS A 58 -1.84 -5.28 -16.64
C LYS A 58 -2.73 -4.11 -16.25
N THR A 59 -3.66 -4.33 -15.32
CA THR A 59 -4.56 -3.29 -14.83
C THR A 59 -4.70 -3.34 -13.31
N PHE A 60 -5.03 -2.19 -12.72
CA PHE A 60 -5.31 -2.11 -11.28
C PHE A 60 -6.52 -2.99 -10.88
N LYS A 61 -7.49 -3.15 -11.78
CA LYS A 61 -8.64 -4.04 -11.57
C LYS A 61 -8.22 -5.51 -11.44
N GLU A 62 -7.29 -5.97 -12.26
CA GLU A 62 -6.74 -7.34 -12.14
C GLU A 62 -6.03 -7.54 -10.80
N LEU A 63 -5.26 -6.54 -10.36
CA LEU A 63 -4.61 -6.54 -9.04
C LEU A 63 -5.65 -6.62 -7.90
N GLU A 64 -6.68 -5.78 -7.95
CA GLU A 64 -7.74 -5.74 -6.92
C GLU A 64 -8.53 -7.06 -6.86
N GLU A 65 -8.92 -7.61 -8.03
CA GLU A 65 -9.63 -8.89 -8.10
C GLU A 65 -8.75 -10.06 -7.65
N PHE A 66 -7.44 -10.01 -7.88
CA PHE A 66 -6.51 -11.02 -7.40
C PHE A 66 -6.35 -10.90 -5.88
N SER A 67 -6.07 -9.70 -5.36
CA SER A 67 -5.93 -9.44 -3.92
C SER A 67 -7.14 -9.96 -3.14
N ARG A 68 -8.37 -9.62 -3.57
CA ARG A 68 -9.61 -10.07 -2.91
C ARG A 68 -9.76 -11.60 -2.84
N ARG A 69 -9.17 -12.33 -3.80
CA ARG A 69 -9.21 -13.81 -3.84
C ARG A 69 -8.04 -14.44 -3.08
N ASP A 70 -6.95 -13.70 -2.92
CA ASP A 70 -5.69 -14.14 -2.33
C ASP A 70 -5.59 -13.81 -0.82
N ILE A 71 -6.64 -13.19 -0.25
CA ILE A 71 -6.76 -12.90 1.20
C ILE A 71 -6.99 -14.17 2.03
N ASP A 72 -7.42 -15.28 1.42
CA ASP A 72 -7.51 -16.57 2.10
C ASP A 72 -6.16 -17.30 2.03
N ASP A 73 -5.49 -17.40 3.19
CA ASP A 73 -4.83 -18.63 3.72
C ASP A 73 -3.39 -18.52 4.25
N THR A 74 -2.74 -17.35 4.30
CA THR A 74 -1.42 -17.29 4.99
C THR A 74 -1.19 -15.97 5.70
N GLY A 75 -1.40 -16.00 7.04
CA GLY A 75 -0.89 -15.06 8.05
C GLY A 75 -0.57 -13.65 7.57
N PHE A 76 -1.47 -12.71 7.90
CA PHE A 76 -1.35 -11.26 7.76
C PHE A 76 0.09 -10.76 7.61
N ASN A 77 0.53 -10.62 6.36
CA ASN A 77 1.67 -9.76 6.06
C ASN A 77 1.09 -8.38 5.83
N ASN A 78 1.59 -7.39 6.60
CA ASN A 78 1.08 -6.03 6.68
C ASN A 78 1.52 -5.20 5.45
N ILE A 79 1.31 -5.71 4.23
CA ILE A 79 1.60 -4.93 3.03
C ILE A 79 0.38 -4.09 2.67
N GLU A 80 0.58 -2.77 2.61
CA GLU A 80 -0.44 -1.82 2.21
C GLU A 80 0.01 -1.03 0.98
N ILE A 81 -0.89 -0.91 0.01
CA ILE A 81 -0.71 -0.07 -1.17
C ILE A 81 -1.46 1.23 -0.96
N LEU A 82 -0.73 2.35 -0.95
CA LEU A 82 -1.31 3.67 -1.13
C LEU A 82 -1.44 3.95 -2.62
N TYR A 83 -2.67 4.21 -3.07
CA TYR A 83 -2.94 4.62 -4.43
C TYR A 83 -3.93 5.78 -4.46
N ARG A 84 -3.96 6.52 -5.57
CA ARG A 84 -4.99 7.53 -5.84
C ARG A 84 -5.81 7.16 -7.05
N GLU A 85 -7.08 7.53 -7.00
CA GLU A 85 -7.98 7.45 -8.14
C GLU A 85 -8.21 8.84 -8.72
N ILE A 86 -7.98 8.99 -10.01
CA ILE A 86 -8.20 10.23 -10.74
C ILE A 86 -9.25 9.97 -11.79
N LYS A 87 -10.31 10.79 -11.80
CA LYS A 87 -11.31 10.74 -12.85
C LYS A 87 -10.80 11.49 -14.08
N ASP A 88 -10.61 10.80 -15.19
CA ASP A 88 -10.36 11.43 -16.48
C ASP A 88 -11.66 12.10 -16.96
N THR A 89 -11.68 13.43 -16.94
CA THR A 89 -12.80 14.25 -17.41
C THR A 89 -13.08 14.10 -18.90
N SER A 90 -12.16 13.51 -19.68
CA SER A 90 -12.29 13.35 -21.13
C SER A 90 -12.97 12.04 -21.53
N ASN A 91 -12.85 10.97 -20.73
CA ASN A 91 -13.29 9.62 -21.11
C ASN A 91 -14.11 8.88 -20.06
N ASP A 92 -14.47 9.53 -18.93
CA ASP A 92 -15.18 8.92 -17.79
C ASP A 92 -14.47 7.65 -17.25
N LYS A 93 -13.14 7.58 -17.44
CA LYS A 93 -12.30 6.49 -16.96
C LYS A 93 -11.64 6.89 -15.65
N LEU A 94 -11.58 5.94 -14.71
CA LEU A 94 -10.79 6.07 -13.50
C LEU A 94 -9.36 5.62 -13.79
N ILE A 95 -8.40 6.50 -13.51
CA ILE A 95 -6.96 6.23 -13.57
C ILE A 95 -6.49 5.98 -12.14
N CYS A 96 -5.98 4.79 -11.87
CA CYS A 96 -5.38 4.45 -10.59
C CYS A 96 -3.86 4.62 -10.67
N ILE A 97 -3.28 5.36 -9.70
CA ILE A 97 -1.83 5.58 -9.60
C ILE A 97 -1.38 5.08 -8.24
N ILE A 98 -0.45 4.12 -8.22
CA ILE A 98 0.20 3.67 -6.99
C ILE A 98 1.25 4.72 -6.60
N GLU A 99 1.14 5.24 -5.38
CA GLU A 99 2.05 6.26 -4.84
C GLU A 99 3.13 5.62 -3.97
N THR A 100 2.73 4.70 -3.08
CA THR A 100 3.64 4.06 -2.11
C THR A 100 3.21 2.63 -1.82
N LEU A 101 4.18 1.76 -1.61
CA LEU A 101 4.01 0.42 -1.04
C LEU A 101 4.63 0.41 0.36
N PHE A 102 3.84 0.09 1.36
CA PHE A 102 4.32 -0.13 2.72
C PHE A 102 4.58 -1.62 2.89
N ILE A 103 5.82 -1.97 3.24
CA ILE A 103 6.23 -3.33 3.54
C ILE A 103 6.68 -3.32 5.00
N ASP A 104 5.96 -4.05 5.82
CA ASP A 104 6.41 -4.42 7.16
C ASP A 104 7.27 -5.68 6.99
N GLU A 105 8.55 -5.60 7.33
CA GLU A 105 9.49 -6.74 7.34
C GLU A 105 9.66 -7.26 8.77
#